data_AF-A0A0N1LDV6-F1
#
_entry.id   AF-A0A0N1LDV6-F1
#
_cell.length_a   1.000
_cell.length_b   1.000
_cell.length_c   1.000
_cell.angle_alpha   90.00
_cell.angle_beta   90.00
_cell.angle_gamma   90.00
#
_symmetry.space_group_name_H-M   'P 1'
#
loop_
_entity.id
_entity.type
_entity.pdbx_description
1 polymer ?
#
loop_
_entity_poly.entity_id
_entity_poly.type
_entity_poly.pdbx_seq_one_letter_code
_entity_poly.pdbx_strand_id
1 'polypeptide(L)'
;MTLTLTPELEQFVRDEAQRGAFASGSDYVRDLVHERFLKESERAARLKALDAALARGLADAQAGHSMPLDEAFQRLRDELKLPEEGAR
;
A
#
# COMPACT_ATOMS: atom_id res chain seq x y z
N MET A 1 -10.09 -25.60 -12.62
CA MET A 1 -11.18 -25.19 -11.71
C MET A 1 -12.26 -24.52 -12.54
N THR A 2 -13.52 -24.88 -12.34
CA THR A 2 -14.67 -24.29 -13.03
C THR A 2 -15.38 -23.33 -12.08
N LEU A 3 -15.68 -22.13 -12.54
CA LEU A 3 -16.40 -21.11 -11.78
C LEU A 3 -17.79 -20.94 -12.38
N THR A 4 -18.82 -21.05 -11.55
CA THR A 4 -20.20 -20.84 -11.98
C THR A 4 -20.61 -19.42 -11.62
N LEU A 5 -21.12 -18.67 -12.60
CA LEU A 5 -21.60 -17.31 -12.43
C LEU A 5 -23.12 -17.30 -12.53
N THR A 6 -23.78 -16.31 -11.93
CA THR A 6 -25.20 -16.07 -12.24
C THR A 6 -25.33 -15.52 -13.66
N PRO A 7 -26.50 -15.68 -14.31
CA PRO A 7 -26.70 -15.19 -15.68
C PRO A 7 -26.36 -13.69 -15.86
N GLU A 8 -26.65 -12.88 -14.84
CA GLU A 8 -26.36 -11.44 -14.83
C GLU A 8 -24.85 -11.17 -14.81
N LEU A 9 -24.10 -11.93 -14.01
CA LEU A 9 -22.64 -11.81 -13.92
C LEU A 9 -21.96 -12.33 -15.19
N GLU A 10 -22.49 -13.38 -15.82
CA GLU A 10 -21.97 -13.83 -17.11
C GLU A 10 -22.15 -12.76 -18.19
N GLN A 11 -23.31 -12.10 -18.23
CA GLN A 11 -23.55 -11.02 -19.17
C GLN A 11 -22.58 -9.86 -18.92
N PHE A 12 -22.43 -9.45 -17.66
CA PHE A 12 -21.46 -8.42 -17.27
C PHE A 12 -20.03 -8.77 -17.70
N VAL A 13 -19.57 -10.00 -17.43
CA VAL A 13 -18.23 -10.47 -17.82
C VAL A 13 -18.06 -10.45 -19.35
N ARG A 14 -19.09 -10.84 -20.12
CA ARG A 14 -19.04 -10.76 -21.58
C ARG A 14 -18.92 -9.32 -22.08
N ASP A 15 -19.70 -8.41 -21.51
CA ASP A 15 -19.70 -7.00 -21.90
C ASP A 15 -18.35 -6.34 -21.56
N GLU A 16 -17.80 -6.60 -20.37
CA GLU A 16 -16.49 -6.06 -19.97
C GLU A 16 -15.34 -6.68 -20.77
N ALA A 17 -15.40 -7.99 -21.08
CA ALA A 17 -14.41 -8.63 -21.93
C ALA A 17 -14.37 -7.98 -23.32
N GLN A 18 -15.53 -7.68 -23.91
CA GLN A 18 -15.62 -6.98 -25.19
C GLN A 18 -15.10 -5.53 -25.09
N ARG A 19 -15.47 -4.79 -24.05
CA ARG A 19 -15.02 -3.42 -23.81
C ARG A 19 -13.49 -3.33 -23.64
N GLY A 20 -12.92 -4.27 -22.90
CA GLY A 20 -11.49 -4.34 -22.63
C GLY A 20 -10.65 -5.02 -23.71
N ALA A 21 -11.26 -5.41 -24.84
CA ALA A 21 -10.61 -6.14 -25.93
C ALA A 21 -9.94 -7.47 -25.49
N PHE A 22 -10.52 -8.14 -24.50
CA PHE A 22 -10.09 -9.47 -24.07
C PHE A 22 -10.55 -10.53 -25.08
N ALA A 23 -9.73 -11.58 -25.25
CA ALA A 23 -10.05 -12.69 -26.15
C ALA A 23 -11.25 -13.53 -25.67
N SER A 24 -11.50 -13.56 -24.35
CA SER A 24 -12.63 -14.28 -23.75
C SER A 24 -13.01 -13.70 -22.39
N GLY A 25 -14.24 -14.00 -21.93
CA GLY A 25 -14.66 -13.70 -20.56
C GLY A 25 -13.82 -14.39 -19.49
N SER A 26 -13.27 -15.58 -19.79
CA SER A 26 -12.36 -16.28 -18.89
C SER A 26 -11.02 -15.57 -18.73
N ASP A 27 -10.53 -14.91 -19.78
CA ASP A 27 -9.30 -14.12 -19.70
C ASP A 27 -9.53 -12.85 -18.86
N TYR A 28 -10.66 -12.17 -19.05
CA TYR A 28 -11.05 -11.05 -18.19
C TYR A 28 -11.12 -11.44 -16.71
N VAL A 29 -11.79 -12.56 -16.38
CA VAL A 29 -11.88 -13.04 -15.00
C VAL A 29 -10.50 -13.42 -14.44
N ARG A 30 -9.63 -14.02 -15.26
CA ARG A 30 -8.26 -14.36 -14.83
C ARG A 30 -7.48 -13.12 -14.45
N ASP A 31 -7.49 -12.08 -15.30
CA ASP A 31 -6.80 -10.84 -15.03
C ASP A 31 -7.39 -10.12 -13.81
N LEU A 32 -8.72 -10.08 -13.68
CA LEU A 32 -9.40 -9.50 -12.52
C LEU A 32 -8.99 -10.18 -11.21
N VAL A 33 -8.95 -11.52 -11.20
CA VAL A 33 -8.52 -12.30 -10.02
C VAL A 33 -7.03 -12.09 -9.75
N HIS A 34 -6.19 -12.02 -10.78
CA HIS A 34 -4.76 -11.79 -10.64
C HIS A 34 -4.48 -10.40 -10.04
N GLU A 35 -5.13 -9.34 -10.55
CA GLU A 35 -5.05 -8.01 -9.97
C GLU A 35 -5.47 -8.00 -8.50
N ARG A 36 -6.58 -8.68 -8.17
CA ARG A 36 -7.04 -8.77 -6.80
C ARG A 36 -6.02 -9.46 -5.91
N PHE A 37 -5.46 -10.57 -6.37
CA PHE A 37 -4.40 -11.29 -5.65
C PHE A 37 -3.18 -10.40 -5.38
N LEU A 38 -2.71 -9.66 -6.39
CA LEU A 38 -1.59 -8.73 -6.23
C LEU A 38 -1.88 -7.63 -5.20
N LYS A 39 -3.08 -7.03 -5.26
CA LYS A 39 -3.50 -5.99 -4.30
C LYS A 39 -3.54 -6.52 -2.86
N GLU A 40 -4.07 -7.73 -2.64
CA GLU A 40 -4.10 -8.34 -1.31
C GLU A 40 -2.68 -8.68 -0.80
N SER A 41 -1.82 -9.20 -1.67
CA SER A 41 -0.42 -9.49 -1.34
C SER A 41 0.36 -8.23 -0.97
N GLU A 42 0.20 -7.16 -1.75
CA GLU A 42 0.82 -5.88 -1.47
C GLU A 42 0.32 -5.28 -0.14
N ARG A 43 -0.99 -5.34 0.11
CA ARG A 43 -1.57 -4.91 1.39
C ARG A 43 -0.96 -5.68 2.56
N ALA A 44 -0.83 -7.00 2.45
CA ALA A 44 -0.22 -7.82 3.49
C ALA A 44 1.26 -7.45 3.72
N ALA A 45 2.02 -7.23 2.64
CA ALA A 45 3.41 -6.78 2.73
C ALA A 45 3.53 -5.40 3.41
N ARG A 46 2.67 -4.44 3.06
CA ARG A 46 2.64 -3.10 3.67
C ARG A 46 2.30 -3.16 5.17
N LEU A 47 1.32 -3.98 5.56
CA LEU A 47 0.98 -4.18 6.98
C LEU A 47 2.16 -4.77 7.75
N LYS A 48 2.81 -5.81 7.21
CA LYS A 48 4.00 -6.41 7.83
C LYS A 48 5.14 -5.40 7.99
N ALA A 49 5.36 -4.53 7.00
CA ALA A 49 6.35 -3.47 7.09
C ALA A 49 6.01 -2.43 8.16
N LEU A 50 4.74 -2.06 8.28
CA LEU A 50 4.25 -1.17 9.33
C LEU A 50 4.45 -1.77 10.72
N ASP A 51 4.04 -3.02 10.93
CA ASP A 51 4.21 -3.71 12.21
C ASP A 51 5.68 -3.79 12.63
N ALA A 52 6.59 -4.08 11.68
CA ALA A 52 8.02 -4.07 11.94
C ALA A 52 8.55 -2.68 12.31
N ALA A 53 8.08 -1.63 11.64
CA ALA A 53 8.46 -0.26 11.95
C ALA A 53 7.96 0.19 13.34
N LEU A 54 6.73 -0.19 13.70
CA LEU A 54 6.16 0.08 15.02
C LEU A 54 6.90 -0.68 16.12
N ALA A 55 7.19 -1.96 15.92
CA ALA A 55 7.95 -2.76 16.88
C ALA A 55 9.34 -2.17 17.13
N ARG A 56 10.02 -1.73 16.07
CA ARG A 56 11.31 -1.02 16.19
C ARG A 56 11.14 0.29 16.97
N GLY A 57 10.18 1.13 16.61
CA GLY A 57 9.96 2.42 17.29
C GLY A 57 9.61 2.24 18.78
N LEU A 58 8.85 1.20 19.13
CA LEU A 58 8.56 0.88 20.52
C LEU A 58 9.81 0.41 21.28
N ALA A 59 10.64 -0.42 20.66
CA ALA A 59 11.90 -0.85 21.25
C ALA A 59 12.86 0.32 21.46
N ASP A 60 12.98 1.23 20.49
CA ASP A 60 13.79 2.45 20.60
C ASP A 60 13.29 3.36 21.72
N ALA A 61 11.96 3.54 21.84
CA ALA A 61 11.37 4.32 22.92
C ALA A 61 11.63 3.68 24.30
N GLN A 62 11.53 2.36 24.43
CA GLN A 62 11.83 1.63 25.67
C GLN A 62 13.31 1.68 26.04
N ALA A 63 14.20 1.67 25.04
CA ALA A 63 15.64 1.80 25.23
C ALA A 63 16.08 3.24 25.56
N GLY A 64 15.17 4.21 25.52
CA GLY A 64 15.48 5.63 25.75
C GLY A 64 16.17 6.29 24.55
N HIS A 65 16.07 5.71 23.36
CA HIS A 65 16.55 6.30 22.10
C HIS A 65 15.57 7.34 21.51
N SER A 66 14.60 7.79 22.32
CA SER A 66 13.74 8.92 21.97
C SER A 66 14.45 10.24 22.27
N MET A 67 14.07 11.28 21.55
CA MET A 67 14.53 12.65 21.82
C MET A 67 13.35 13.62 21.76
N PRO A 68 13.45 14.77 22.43
CA PRO A 68 12.44 15.83 22.30
C PRO A 68 12.26 16.25 20.84
N LEU A 69 11.02 16.55 20.47
CA LEU A 69 10.67 16.89 19.08
C LEU A 69 11.42 18.14 18.60
N ASP A 70 11.54 19.16 19.46
CA ASP A 70 12.23 20.41 19.14
C ASP A 70 13.73 20.18 18.85
N GLU A 71 14.37 19.29 19.62
CA GLU A 71 15.77 18.90 19.41
C GLU A 71 15.95 18.13 18.10
N ALA A 72 15.00 17.24 17.77
CA ALA A 72 15.02 16.51 16.50
C ALA A 72 14.91 17.45 15.29
N PHE A 73 14.01 18.44 15.36
CA PHE A 73 13.86 19.44 14.30
C PHE A 73 15.09 20.34 14.17
N GLN A 74 15.69 20.74 15.30
CA GLN A 74 16.93 21.53 15.28
C GLN A 74 18.05 20.76 14.57
N ARG A 75 18.28 19.50 14.97
CA ARG A 75 19.30 18.63 14.36
C ARG A 75 19.07 18.43 12.86
N LEU A 76 17.81 18.24 12.45
CA LEU A 76 17.46 18.06 11.05
C LEU A 76 17.70 19.34 10.23
N ARG A 77 17.38 20.52 10.78
CA ARG A 77 17.68 21.80 10.13
C ARG A 77 19.18 22.04 9.99
N ASP A 78 19.96 21.72 11.03
CA ASP A 78 21.42 21.82 11.01
C ASP A 78 22.02 20.89 9.94
N GLU A 79 21.53 19.65 9.85
CA GLU A 79 21.98 18.66 8.86
C GLU A 79 21.62 19.07 7.42
N LEU A 80 20.40 19.59 7.21
CA LEU A 80 19.91 20.04 5.91
C LEU A 80 20.33 21.48 5.56
N LYS A 81 21.03 22.19 6.46
CA LYS A 81 21.44 23.59 6.31
C LYS A 81 20.28 24.53 5.99
N LEU A 82 19.13 24.29 6.61
CA LEU A 82 17.95 25.12 6.43
C LEU A 82 18.08 26.39 7.30
N PRO A 83 17.65 27.56 6.80
CA PRO A 83 17.61 28.77 7.62
C PRO A 83 16.55 28.62 8.72
N GLU A 84 16.86 29.08 9.93
CA GLU A 84 15.91 29.15 11.04
C GLU A 84 14.75 30.09 10.67
N GLU A 85 13.54 29.56 10.47
CA GLU A 85 12.34 30.39 10.31
C GLU A 85 12.01 31.05 11.65
N GLY A 86 12.47 32.29 11.83
CA GLY A 86 12.20 33.05 13.05
C GLY A 86 13.01 34.34 13.28
N ALA A 87 13.78 34.85 12.30
CA ALA A 87 14.40 36.16 12.40
C ALA A 87 13.55 37.23 11.69
N ARG A 88 12.44 37.63 12.31
CA ARG A 88 11.75 38.90 12.03
C ARG A 88 11.19 39.49 13.31
#